data_AF-A0A090S672-F1
#
_entry.id   AF-A0A090S672-F1
#
_cell.length_a   1.000
_cell.length_b   1.000
_cell.length_c   1.000
_cell.angle_alpha   90.00
_cell.angle_beta   90.00
_cell.angle_gamma   90.00
#
_symmetry.space_group_name_H-M   'P 1'
#
loop_
_entity.id
_entity.type
_entity.pdbx_description
1 polymer ?
#
loop_
_entity_poly.entity_id
_entity_poly.type
_entity_poly.pdbx_seq_one_letter_code
_entity_poly.pdbx_strand_id
1 'polypeptide(L)'
;MDQFPSDVFQGGAGTSVNMNTNEVIANVALELMGKEKGQYEFINPNDHVNKSQSTNCAYPTGFRIAVYNSVQKLIDAIEYLKGAFEAKSKSSLQF
;
A
#
# COMPACT_ATOMS: atom_id res chain seq x y z
N MET A 1 -5.30 0.27 -9.33
CA MET A 1 -4.02 -0.40 -9.61
C MET A 1 -3.39 0.18 -10.88
N ASP A 2 -4.18 0.54 -11.87
CA ASP A 2 -3.73 1.01 -13.20
C ASP A 2 -2.79 2.23 -13.18
N GLN A 3 -2.84 3.02 -12.11
CA GLN A 3 -1.98 4.20 -11.91
C GLN A 3 -0.65 3.87 -11.20
N PHE A 4 -0.44 2.62 -10.80
CA PHE A 4 0.79 2.14 -10.16
C PHE A 4 1.42 1.01 -11.01
N PRO A 5 1.85 1.30 -12.25
CA PRO A 5 2.33 0.28 -13.18
C PRO A 5 3.76 -0.20 -12.89
N SER A 6 4.44 0.38 -11.89
CA SER A 6 5.83 0.06 -11.57
C SER A 6 5.97 -1.42 -11.23
N ASP A 7 6.97 -2.08 -11.84
CA ASP A 7 7.30 -3.46 -11.54
C ASP A 7 7.80 -3.61 -10.09
N VAL A 8 7.51 -4.78 -9.50
CA VAL A 8 7.97 -5.16 -8.15
C VAL A 8 9.49 -5.40 -8.11
N PHE A 9 10.11 -5.78 -9.23
CA PHE A 9 11.55 -6.03 -9.37
C PHE A 9 12.33 -4.77 -9.79
N GLN A 10 11.87 -3.58 -9.41
CA GLN A 10 12.56 -2.34 -9.71
C GLN A 10 13.91 -2.19 -8.97
N GLY A 11 14.87 -1.57 -9.65
CA GLY A 11 16.07 -1.01 -9.00
C GLY A 11 15.77 0.29 -8.24
N GLY A 12 16.80 0.93 -7.67
CA GLY A 12 16.67 2.27 -7.07
C GLY A 12 16.04 2.31 -5.68
N ALA A 13 16.07 1.18 -4.94
CA ALA A 13 15.69 1.08 -3.53
C ALA A 13 14.28 1.60 -3.18
N GLY A 14 13.31 1.43 -4.09
CA GLY A 14 11.91 1.85 -3.91
C GLY A 14 11.61 3.28 -4.36
N THR A 15 12.57 3.97 -4.98
CA THR A 15 12.37 5.36 -5.46
C THR A 15 11.26 5.45 -6.50
N SER A 16 11.15 4.46 -7.40
CA SER A 16 10.09 4.49 -8.42
C SER A 16 8.71 4.28 -7.77
N VAL A 17 8.57 3.41 -6.75
CA VAL A 17 7.31 3.30 -5.98
C VAL A 17 6.96 4.61 -5.28
N ASN A 18 7.95 5.23 -4.64
CA ASN A 18 7.74 6.49 -3.92
C ASN A 18 7.30 7.61 -4.89
N MET A 19 8.02 7.80 -5.99
CA MET A 19 7.69 8.82 -6.98
C MET A 19 6.38 8.54 -7.71
N ASN A 20 6.09 7.29 -8.06
CA ASN A 20 4.80 6.91 -8.62
C ASN A 20 3.65 7.30 -7.67
N THR A 21 3.82 7.07 -6.37
CA THR A 21 2.83 7.47 -5.36
C THR A 21 2.69 8.98 -5.28
N ASN A 22 3.82 9.72 -5.26
CA ASN A 22 3.81 11.17 -5.22
C ASN A 22 3.13 11.80 -6.44
N GLU A 23 3.42 11.29 -7.65
CA GLU A 23 2.83 11.79 -8.90
C GLU A 23 1.33 11.50 -8.99
N VAL A 24 0.89 10.31 -8.58
CA VAL A 24 -0.54 9.98 -8.54
C VAL A 24 -1.28 10.91 -7.58
N ILE A 25 -0.76 11.10 -6.36
CA ILE A 25 -1.37 12.00 -5.38
C ILE A 25 -1.38 13.45 -5.89
N ALA A 26 -0.27 13.92 -6.46
CA ALA A 26 -0.18 15.27 -7.02
C ALA A 26 -1.23 15.50 -8.10
N ASN A 27 -1.38 14.56 -9.04
CA ASN A 27 -2.35 14.69 -10.13
C ASN A 27 -3.79 14.57 -9.67
N VAL A 28 -4.09 13.71 -8.68
CA VAL A 28 -5.42 13.66 -8.05
C VAL A 28 -5.73 15.00 -7.37
N ALA A 29 -4.76 15.59 -6.66
CA ALA A 29 -4.94 16.90 -6.04
C ALA A 29 -5.18 18.01 -7.08
N LEU A 30 -4.47 17.99 -8.21
CA LEU A 30 -4.67 18.91 -9.32
C LEU A 30 -6.09 18.78 -9.92
N GLU A 31 -6.55 17.56 -10.19
CA GLU A 31 -7.92 17.31 -10.68
C GLU A 31 -8.98 17.87 -9.71
N LEU A 32 -8.81 17.65 -8.40
CA LEU A 32 -9.72 18.17 -7.38
C LEU A 32 -9.73 19.70 -7.30
N MET A 33 -8.65 20.36 -7.75
CA MET A 33 -8.55 21.82 -7.87
C MET A 33 -9.06 22.37 -9.21
N GLY A 34 -9.58 21.50 -10.10
CA GLY A 34 -9.98 21.88 -11.45
C GLY A 34 -8.80 22.22 -12.35
N LYS A 35 -7.61 21.67 -12.06
CA LYS A 35 -6.39 21.82 -12.85
C LYS A 35 -6.16 20.57 -13.72
N GLU A 36 -5.41 20.74 -14.79
CA GLU A 36 -4.98 19.63 -15.63
C GLU A 36 -3.84 18.85 -14.95
N LYS A 37 -3.70 17.56 -15.30
CA LYS A 37 -2.58 16.75 -14.83
C LYS A 37 -1.26 17.30 -15.34
N GLY A 38 -0.23 17.25 -14.49
CA GLY A 38 1.10 17.75 -14.82
C GLY A 38 1.31 19.25 -14.59
N GLN A 39 0.30 20.00 -14.15
CA GLN A 39 0.44 21.40 -13.73
C GLN A 39 1.13 21.52 -12.36
N TYR A 40 2.36 21.02 -12.28
CA TYR A 40 3.14 20.88 -11.06
C TYR A 40 3.63 22.21 -10.46
N GLU A 41 3.42 23.33 -11.14
CA GLU A 41 3.54 24.67 -10.55
C GLU A 41 2.52 24.91 -9.42
N PHE A 42 1.38 24.21 -9.43
CA PHE A 42 0.39 24.28 -8.35
C PHE A 42 0.65 23.19 -7.29
N ILE A 43 0.82 21.93 -7.72
CA ILE A 43 1.11 20.79 -6.83
C ILE A 43 2.26 19.96 -7.40
N ASN A 44 3.49 20.31 -7.03
CA ASN A 44 4.68 19.53 -7.30
C ASN A 44 4.75 18.21 -6.47
N PRO A 45 4.99 17.04 -7.10
CA PRO A 45 5.15 15.76 -6.42
C PRO A 45 6.29 15.75 -5.38
N ASN A 46 7.39 16.45 -5.63
CA ASN A 46 8.53 16.51 -4.71
C ASN A 46 8.33 17.57 -3.63
N ASP A 47 8.04 18.81 -4.03
CA ASP A 47 8.07 19.95 -3.09
C ASP A 47 6.86 20.00 -2.16
N HIS A 48 5.72 19.44 -2.60
CA HIS A 48 4.49 19.42 -1.81
C HIS A 48 4.16 18.03 -1.28
N VAL A 49 4.05 17.01 -2.14
CA VAL A 49 3.61 15.67 -1.70
C VAL A 49 4.72 14.97 -0.91
N ASN A 50 5.95 15.01 -1.42
CA ASN A 50 7.13 14.43 -0.76
C ASN A 50 7.81 15.41 0.22
N LYS A 51 7.15 16.51 0.59
CA LYS A 51 7.71 17.52 1.48
C LYS A 51 8.16 16.91 2.80
N SER A 52 9.40 17.19 3.20
CA SER A 52 10.01 16.66 4.42
C SER A 52 10.13 15.13 4.49
N GLN A 53 10.00 14.44 3.35
CA GLN A 53 10.15 12.99 3.25
C GLN A 53 11.31 12.63 2.34
N SER A 54 11.81 11.40 2.48
CA SER A 54 12.70 10.76 1.51
C SER A 54 12.19 9.37 1.20
N THR A 55 12.55 8.83 0.04
CA THR A 55 12.26 7.42 -0.31
C THR A 55 12.68 6.49 0.82
N ASN A 56 13.85 6.71 1.41
CA ASN A 56 14.44 5.87 2.45
C ASN A 56 13.66 5.90 3.79
N CYS A 57 12.68 6.81 3.92
CA CYS A 57 11.76 6.85 5.06
C CYS A 57 10.35 6.42 4.66
N ALA A 58 9.82 7.00 3.57
CA ALA A 58 8.44 6.78 3.14
C ALA A 58 8.21 5.35 2.63
N TYR A 59 9.09 4.84 1.77
CA TYR A 59 8.98 3.49 1.21
C TYR A 59 9.02 2.38 2.28
N PRO A 60 10.03 2.29 3.16
CA PRO A 60 10.04 1.24 4.18
C PRO A 60 8.92 1.39 5.21
N THR A 61 8.44 2.61 5.49
CA THR A 61 7.28 2.83 6.37
C THR A 61 6.00 2.28 5.75
N GLY A 62 5.70 2.66 4.50
CA GLY A 62 4.55 2.15 3.76
C GLY A 62 4.57 0.63 3.62
N PHE A 63 5.75 0.06 3.32
CA PHE A 63 5.95 -1.39 3.26
C PHE A 63 5.63 -2.09 4.59
N ARG A 64 6.12 -1.56 5.72
CA ARG A 64 5.85 -2.14 7.05
C ARG A 64 4.37 -2.13 7.40
N ILE A 65 3.65 -1.06 7.06
CA ILE A 65 2.19 -0.97 7.24
C ILE A 65 1.48 -2.03 6.39
N ALA A 66 1.87 -2.19 5.12
CA ALA A 66 1.29 -3.21 4.23
C ALA A 66 1.53 -4.64 4.75
N VAL A 67 2.73 -4.94 5.24
CA VAL A 67 3.06 -6.23 5.85
C VAL A 67 2.22 -6.46 7.10
N TYR A 68 2.12 -5.46 7.99
CA TYR A 68 1.29 -5.57 9.20
C TYR A 68 -0.16 -5.93 8.86
N ASN A 69 -0.78 -5.21 7.92
CA ASN A 69 -2.15 -5.48 7.48
C ASN A 69 -2.30 -6.87 6.85
N SER A 70 -1.29 -7.35 6.15
CA SER A 70 -1.28 -8.69 5.55
C SER A 70 -1.18 -9.79 6.62
N VAL A 71 -0.38 -9.56 7.66
CA VAL A 71 -0.25 -10.47 8.81
C VAL A 71 -1.55 -10.55 9.59
N GLN A 72 -2.26 -9.44 9.81
CA GLN A 72 -3.57 -9.47 10.48
C GLN A 72 -4.57 -10.36 9.72
N LYS A 73 -4.65 -10.21 8.39
CA LYS A 73 -5.50 -11.08 7.55
C LYS A 73 -5.11 -12.55 7.62
N LEU A 74 -3.81 -12.84 7.71
CA LEU A 74 -3.32 -14.21 7.88
C LEU A 74 -3.74 -14.80 9.22
N ILE A 75 -3.67 -14.02 10.30
CA ILE A 75 -4.12 -14.43 11.63
C ILE A 75 -5.61 -14.79 11.59
N ASP A 76 -6.45 -13.94 11.02
CA ASP A 76 -7.90 -14.20 10.88
C ASP A 76 -8.17 -15.51 10.13
N ALA A 77 -7.44 -15.76 9.04
CA ALA A 77 -7.57 -16.99 8.26
C ALA A 77 -7.14 -18.24 9.05
N ILE A 78 -6.08 -18.13 9.85
CA ILE A 78 -5.62 -19.21 10.73
C ILE A 78 -6.64 -19.48 11.83
N GLU A 79 -7.22 -18.45 12.44
CA GLU A 79 -8.26 -18.60 13.47
C GLU A 79 -9.52 -19.25 12.92
N TYR A 80 -9.94 -18.86 11.72
CA TYR A 80 -11.05 -19.51 11.01
C TYR A 80 -10.76 -21.00 10.78
N LEU A 81 -9.57 -21.33 10.25
CA LEU A 81 -9.17 -22.71 10.00
C LEU A 81 -9.11 -23.54 11.29
N LYS A 82 -8.55 -22.98 12.36
CA LYS A 82 -8.52 -23.59 13.69
C LYS A 82 -9.93 -23.90 14.18
N GLY A 83 -10.85 -22.93 14.10
CA GLY A 83 -12.24 -23.12 14.51
C GLY A 83 -12.95 -24.25 13.74
N ALA A 84 -12.69 -24.36 12.44
CA ALA A 84 -13.23 -25.44 11.61
C ALA A 84 -12.71 -26.82 12.04
N PHE A 85 -11.41 -26.96 12.32
CA PHE A 85 -10.84 -28.21 12.84
C PHE A 85 -11.38 -28.58 14.22
N GLU A 86 -11.53 -27.62 15.13
CA GLU A 86 -12.11 -27.86 16.46
C GLU A 86 -13.57 -28.32 16.37
N ALA A 87 -14.37 -27.71 15.50
CA ALA A 87 -15.75 -28.12 15.26
C ALA A 87 -15.82 -29.55 14.71
N LYS A 88 -14.96 -29.89 13.74
CA LYS A 88 -14.90 -31.25 13.19
C LYS A 88 -14.50 -32.28 14.24
N SER A 89 -13.48 -31.98 15.05
CA SER A 89 -13.02 -32.85 16.14
C SER A 89 -14.14 -33.15 17.14
N LYS A 90 -14.89 -32.13 17.58
CA LYS A 90 -16.04 -32.30 18.47
C LYS A 90 -17.15 -33.16 17.87
N SER A 91 -17.46 -32.98 16.58
CA SER A 91 -18.48 -33.78 15.90
C SER A 91 -18.11 -35.27 15.76
N SER A 92 -16.82 -35.58 15.61
CA SER A 92 -16.34 -36.96 15.48
C SER A 92 -16.30 -37.72 16.82
N LEU A 93 -16.35 -37.01 17.96
CA LEU A 93 -16.36 -37.58 19.31
C LEU A 93 -17.79 -37.87 19.83
N GLN A 94 -18.83 -37.56 19.05
CA GLN A 94 -20.24 -37.78 19.40
C GLN A 94 -20.85 -39.04 18.76
N PHE A 95 -20.01 -39.91 18.19
CA PHE A 95 -20.36 -41.28 17.77
C PHE A 95 -19.71 -42.28 18.73
#